data_AF-A0A068XZQ6-F1
#
_entry.id   AF-A0A068XZQ6-F1
#
_cell.length_a   1.000
_cell.length_b   1.000
_cell.length_c   1.000
_cell.angle_alpha   90.00
_cell.angle_beta   90.00
_cell.angle_gamma   90.00
#
_symmetry.space_group_name_H-M   'P 1'
#
loop_
_entity.id
_entity.type
_entity.pdbx_description
1 polymer ?
#
loop_
_entity_poly.entity_id
_entity_poly.type
_entity_poly.pdbx_seq_one_letter_code
_entity_poly.pdbx_strand_id
1 'polypeptide(L)'
;MTKIEDREEDVNMHVSWLLLSDVPPNTLIGLDTNVWTVGRNFRGVRNIPLGLHYLFINAAANGPEGEVISGPRCGVFLDLSKPCVVKKRWVKESEEFVDLPSTEGDVDLMRSNPTEVKMYLIAYPKERFANWVALSSHITLDTINRLQPSGRYIYSCALFLSEKSTSRDRASLPIPTRLCRSCEGIAAPESLARGEEQLPTLRTLPETDLHWTELPQHPLYPPGSSPAQISQYNMDQTYTLNHIISQLQYPGEQSSSTSALTPAEARLLGEFHFAFVVFLFGEVMEGWYQWRRLFSLLANCERAVVERLRLYKALITSLYRLLMYSASGEVTGSNGADVNVARLLHAGEEKEGRGFAAHFNEWHECHNGPAFLPHTMTRLLGNIAEAAATAPADQIQLVEDLLSRAEGLRVCLERRFNVRLPGRRHSALVDGGLLAEEVDWDTDEAPVIVCD
;
A
#
# COMPACT_ATOMS: atom_id res chain seq x y z
N MET A 1 -7.44 29.53 39.74
CA MET A 1 -8.64 30.04 39.04
C MET A 1 -8.23 30.46 37.65
N THR A 2 -8.17 29.51 36.73
CA THR A 2 -8.17 29.73 35.28
C THR A 2 -8.56 28.39 34.65
N LYS A 3 -9.86 28.29 34.38
CA LYS A 3 -10.52 27.27 33.57
C LYS A 3 -9.83 27.19 32.21
N ILE A 4 -9.16 26.08 31.94
CA ILE A 4 -8.91 25.59 30.58
C ILE A 4 -9.24 24.09 30.63
N GLU A 5 -10.48 23.78 31.00
CA GLU A 5 -11.08 22.46 30.80
C GLU A 5 -12.29 22.66 29.89
N ASP A 6 -12.39 21.74 28.93
CA ASP A 6 -13.53 21.49 28.07
C ASP A 6 -13.98 22.64 27.16
N ARG A 7 -13.25 22.80 26.04
CA ARG A 7 -13.94 23.10 24.79
C ARG A 7 -14.78 21.86 24.46
N GLU A 8 -16.09 22.02 24.49
CA GLU A 8 -17.06 21.03 24.03
C GLU A 8 -16.55 20.39 22.74
N GLU A 9 -16.25 19.09 22.78
CA GLU A 9 -16.13 18.29 21.56
C GLU A 9 -17.49 18.39 20.88
N ASP A 10 -17.60 19.25 19.87
CA ASP A 10 -18.77 19.36 19.00
C ASP A 10 -19.25 17.94 18.69
N VAL A 11 -20.49 17.64 19.07
CA VAL A 11 -21.11 16.32 18.88
C VAL A 11 -21.33 16.15 17.38
N ASN A 12 -20.26 15.78 16.68
CA ASN A 12 -20.31 15.53 15.25
C ASN A 12 -21.21 14.32 15.02
N MET A 13 -22.37 14.54 14.40
CA MET A 13 -23.36 13.47 14.16
C MET A 13 -22.89 12.44 13.11
N HIS A 14 -21.77 12.72 12.44
CA HIS A 14 -21.22 11.93 11.35
C HIS A 14 -19.89 11.27 11.73
N VAL A 15 -19.90 10.42 12.75
CA VAL A 15 -18.72 9.64 13.17
C VAL A 15 -19.08 8.19 13.48
N SER A 16 -18.10 7.31 13.36
CA SER A 16 -18.21 5.89 13.64
C SER A 16 -17.26 5.46 14.74
N TRP A 17 -17.65 4.46 15.54
CA TRP A 17 -16.87 4.00 16.71
C TRP A 17 -16.47 2.54 16.53
N LEU A 18 -15.28 2.18 17.00
CA LEU A 18 -14.75 0.82 16.97
C LEU A 18 -14.64 0.30 18.40
N LEU A 19 -15.38 -0.75 18.73
CA LEU A 19 -15.35 -1.43 20.03
C LEU A 19 -14.62 -2.77 19.89
N LEU A 20 -13.58 -2.94 20.69
CA LEU A 20 -12.71 -4.12 20.71
C LEU A 20 -12.75 -4.78 22.08
N SER A 21 -13.20 -6.02 22.12
CA SER A 21 -13.32 -6.83 23.35
C SER A 21 -12.27 -7.92 23.39
N ASP A 22 -11.85 -8.30 24.60
CA ASP A 22 -10.92 -9.41 24.89
C ASP A 22 -9.52 -9.29 24.25
N VAL A 23 -9.13 -8.08 23.85
CA VAL A 23 -7.80 -7.82 23.28
C VAL A 23 -6.72 -8.07 24.34
N PRO A 24 -5.70 -8.91 24.05
CA PRO A 24 -4.60 -9.13 24.98
C PRO A 24 -3.86 -7.82 25.25
N PRO A 25 -3.49 -7.52 26.52
CA PRO A 25 -2.66 -6.37 26.84
C PRO A 25 -1.31 -6.45 26.11
N ASN A 26 -0.76 -5.28 25.78
CA ASN A 26 0.47 -5.10 24.99
C ASN A 26 0.33 -5.43 23.49
N THR A 27 -0.86 -5.82 23.02
CA THR A 27 -1.15 -5.94 21.58
C THR A 27 -0.96 -4.57 20.92
N LEU A 28 -0.30 -4.55 19.76
CA LEU A 28 -0.22 -3.35 18.94
C LEU A 28 -1.45 -3.29 18.05
N ILE A 29 -2.19 -2.20 18.13
CA ILE A 29 -3.32 -1.90 17.26
C ILE A 29 -3.02 -0.63 16.50
N GLY A 30 -3.17 -0.68 15.19
CA GLY A 30 -3.13 0.48 14.33
C GLY A 30 -4.45 0.70 13.60
N LEU A 31 -4.80 1.96 13.43
CA LEU A 31 -5.90 2.42 12.60
C LEU A 31 -5.39 3.56 11.74
N ASP A 32 -5.34 3.29 10.43
CA ASP A 32 -4.79 4.19 9.42
C ASP A 32 -3.31 4.53 9.69
N THR A 33 -3.01 5.79 9.98
CA THR A 33 -1.66 6.30 10.29
C THR A 33 -1.35 6.29 11.79
N ASN A 34 -2.26 5.76 12.61
CA ASN A 34 -2.16 5.81 14.06
C ASN A 34 -1.87 4.41 14.61
N VAL A 35 -0.99 4.33 15.61
CA VAL A 35 -0.57 3.07 16.22
C VAL A 35 -0.51 3.22 17.72
N TRP A 36 -1.02 2.23 18.44
CA TRP A 36 -1.06 2.18 19.89
C TRP A 36 -0.69 0.81 20.42
N THR A 37 0.08 0.77 21.50
CA THR A 37 0.21 -0.42 22.35
C THR A 37 -0.90 -0.40 23.39
N VAL A 38 -1.79 -1.39 23.37
CA VAL A 38 -3.03 -1.32 24.15
C VAL A 38 -2.90 -1.90 25.55
N GLY A 39 -3.49 -1.22 26.53
CA GLY A 39 -3.52 -1.66 27.93
C GLY A 39 -4.74 -2.51 28.28
N ARG A 40 -4.77 -3.03 29.51
CA ARG A 40 -5.87 -3.89 30.03
C ARG A 40 -7.27 -3.28 29.95
N ASN A 41 -7.35 -1.95 30.03
CA ASN A 41 -8.62 -1.21 30.03
C ASN A 41 -9.02 -0.71 28.64
N PHE A 42 -8.16 -0.84 27.63
CA PHE A 42 -8.50 -0.38 26.29
C PHE A 42 -9.68 -1.18 25.73
N ARG A 43 -10.66 -0.48 25.14
CA ARG A 43 -11.84 -1.09 24.51
C ARG A 43 -12.11 -0.57 23.10
N GLY A 44 -11.19 0.18 22.50
CA GLY A 44 -11.28 0.63 21.10
C GLY A 44 -11.17 2.14 20.90
N VAL A 45 -11.75 2.63 19.81
CA VAL A 45 -11.57 3.99 19.29
C VAL A 45 -12.92 4.68 19.06
N ARG A 46 -13.06 5.92 19.52
CA ARG A 46 -14.26 6.76 19.33
C ARG A 46 -14.00 7.88 18.33
N ASN A 47 -15.09 8.41 17.78
CA ASN A 47 -15.09 9.57 16.88
C ASN A 47 -14.24 9.39 15.61
N ILE A 48 -14.25 8.19 15.02
CA ILE A 48 -13.59 7.92 13.75
C ILE A 48 -14.38 8.65 12.65
N PRO A 49 -13.72 9.45 11.79
CA PRO A 49 -14.36 10.05 10.63
C PRO A 49 -15.03 9.00 9.71
N LEU A 50 -15.92 9.44 8.83
CA LEU A 50 -16.53 8.54 7.85
C LEU A 50 -15.55 8.24 6.71
N GLY A 51 -15.68 7.03 6.16
CA GLY A 51 -14.91 6.56 5.01
C GLY A 51 -14.36 5.16 5.19
N LEU A 52 -13.38 4.82 4.36
CA LEU A 52 -12.64 3.56 4.48
C LEU A 52 -11.46 3.74 5.42
N HIS A 53 -11.26 2.78 6.31
CA HIS A 53 -10.18 2.79 7.29
C HIS A 53 -9.44 1.46 7.28
N TYR A 54 -8.15 1.45 7.59
CA TYR A 54 -7.36 0.23 7.64
C TYR A 54 -6.96 -0.09 9.09
N LEU A 55 -7.58 -1.13 9.64
CA LEU A 55 -7.26 -1.67 10.96
C LEU A 55 -6.19 -2.74 10.81
N PHE A 56 -5.08 -2.62 11.54
CA PHE A 56 -4.04 -3.65 11.58
C PHE A 56 -3.59 -3.93 13.00
N ILE A 57 -3.16 -5.15 13.25
CA ILE A 57 -2.89 -5.68 14.59
C ILE A 57 -1.62 -6.52 14.56
N ASN A 58 -0.80 -6.39 15.60
CA ASN A 58 0.19 -7.40 15.95
C ASN A 58 -0.17 -7.97 17.33
N ALA A 59 -0.59 -9.23 17.35
CA ALA A 59 -0.97 -9.94 18.57
C ALA A 59 0.20 -9.96 19.56
N ALA A 60 -0.06 -9.67 20.84
CA ALA A 60 0.94 -9.86 21.88
C ALA A 60 0.87 -11.28 22.45
N ALA A 61 2.01 -11.96 22.51
CA ALA A 61 2.19 -13.22 23.20
C ALA A 61 3.23 -13.07 24.32
N ASN A 62 3.12 -13.91 25.35
CA ASN A 62 4.15 -13.99 26.39
C ASN A 62 5.21 -15.00 25.97
N GLY A 63 6.45 -14.56 25.91
CA GLY A 63 7.61 -15.39 25.66
C GLY A 63 7.94 -16.32 26.84
N PRO A 64 8.88 -17.26 26.64
CA PRO A 64 9.27 -18.24 27.65
C PRO A 64 9.83 -17.61 28.93
N GLU A 65 10.48 -16.44 28.82
CA GLU A 65 11.10 -15.72 29.94
C GLU A 65 10.24 -14.54 30.43
N GLY A 66 8.99 -14.44 29.96
CA GLY A 66 8.03 -13.41 30.34
C GLY A 66 8.15 -12.10 29.55
N GLU A 67 9.01 -12.05 28.53
CA GLU A 67 9.08 -10.98 27.55
C GLU A 67 7.83 -10.93 26.67
N VAL A 68 7.40 -9.73 26.27
CA VAL A 68 6.29 -9.59 25.32
C VAL A 68 6.83 -9.78 23.91
N ILE A 69 6.33 -10.80 23.21
CA ILE A 69 6.64 -11.08 21.82
C ILE A 69 5.51 -10.56 20.96
N SER A 70 5.86 -9.79 19.93
CA SER A 70 4.93 -9.30 18.92
C SER A 70 4.76 -10.34 17.82
N GLY A 71 3.53 -10.75 17.56
CA GLY A 71 3.16 -11.65 16.48
C GLY A 71 3.24 -11.00 15.09
N PRO A 72 3.04 -11.81 14.03
CA PRO A 72 2.93 -11.29 12.68
C PRO A 72 1.76 -10.30 12.57
N ARG A 73 1.86 -9.35 11.64
CA ARG A 73 0.81 -8.36 11.44
C ARG A 73 -0.32 -8.96 10.62
N CYS A 74 -1.55 -8.73 11.05
CA CYS A 74 -2.74 -8.95 10.23
C CYS A 74 -3.54 -7.65 10.14
N GLY A 75 -4.29 -7.47 9.05
CA GLY A 75 -5.06 -6.26 8.81
C GLY A 75 -6.36 -6.51 8.05
N VAL A 76 -7.25 -5.53 8.14
CA VAL A 76 -8.57 -5.57 7.52
C VAL A 76 -9.05 -4.14 7.25
N PHE A 77 -9.69 -3.93 6.11
CA PHE A 77 -10.36 -2.68 5.83
C PHE A 77 -11.74 -2.63 6.50
N LEU A 78 -12.06 -1.48 7.08
CA LEU A 78 -13.35 -1.17 7.68
C LEU A 78 -14.09 -0.19 6.78
N ASP A 79 -15.31 -0.55 6.41
CA ASP A 79 -16.23 0.37 5.76
C ASP A 79 -17.02 1.15 6.82
N LEU A 80 -16.62 2.40 7.03
CA LEU A 80 -17.27 3.36 7.91
C LEU A 80 -17.91 4.50 7.10
N SER A 81 -18.35 4.23 5.86
CA SER A 81 -18.99 5.24 4.99
C SER A 81 -20.28 5.82 5.57
N LYS A 82 -20.89 5.14 6.56
CA LYS A 82 -22.06 5.61 7.30
C LYS A 82 -21.78 5.56 8.81
N PRO A 83 -22.40 6.45 9.60
CA PRO A 83 -22.26 6.42 11.06
C PRO A 83 -22.66 5.06 11.62
N CYS A 84 -21.74 4.38 12.28
CA CYS A 84 -21.97 3.05 12.83
C CYS A 84 -21.08 2.75 14.04
N VAL A 85 -21.41 1.68 14.76
CA VAL A 85 -20.54 1.12 15.79
C VAL A 85 -20.07 -0.25 15.31
N VAL A 86 -18.78 -0.39 15.02
CA VAL A 86 -18.17 -1.68 14.67
C VAL A 86 -17.76 -2.38 15.95
N LYS A 87 -18.33 -3.56 16.21
CA LYS A 87 -18.05 -4.35 17.40
C LYS A 87 -17.26 -5.60 17.02
N LYS A 88 -16.12 -5.81 17.67
CA LYS A 88 -15.24 -6.95 17.42
C LYS A 88 -14.79 -7.58 18.73
N ARG A 89 -14.69 -8.91 18.75
CA ARG A 89 -14.16 -9.67 19.89
C ARG A 89 -12.96 -10.49 19.46
N TRP A 90 -11.89 -10.40 20.23
CA TRP A 90 -10.66 -11.15 19.99
C TRP A 90 -10.88 -12.65 20.26
N VAL A 91 -10.35 -13.49 19.38
CA VAL A 91 -10.31 -14.94 19.54
C VAL A 91 -8.85 -15.34 19.71
N LYS A 92 -8.51 -15.86 20.89
CA LYS A 92 -7.12 -16.15 21.26
C LYS A 92 -6.51 -17.25 20.41
N GLU A 93 -7.30 -18.22 19.99
CA GLU A 93 -6.84 -19.41 19.27
C GLU A 93 -6.46 -19.10 17.82
N SER A 94 -7.18 -18.19 17.16
CA SER A 94 -6.89 -17.76 15.78
C SER A 94 -6.10 -16.46 15.71
N GLU A 95 -5.93 -15.74 16.82
CA GLU A 95 -5.33 -14.41 16.87
C GLU A 95 -6.01 -13.41 15.92
N GLU A 96 -7.34 -13.52 15.82
CA GLU A 96 -8.18 -12.73 14.93
C GLU A 96 -9.39 -12.15 15.67
N PHE A 97 -10.06 -11.18 15.05
CA PHE A 97 -11.35 -10.71 15.53
C PHE A 97 -12.51 -11.41 14.83
N VAL A 98 -13.52 -11.75 15.61
CA VAL A 98 -14.85 -12.04 15.09
C VAL A 98 -15.73 -10.79 15.19
N ASP A 99 -16.54 -10.55 14.18
CA ASP A 99 -17.55 -9.49 14.22
C ASP A 99 -18.66 -9.86 15.18
N LEU A 100 -19.06 -8.88 16.00
CA LEU A 100 -20.24 -8.97 16.83
C LEU A 100 -21.40 -8.20 16.17
N PRO A 101 -22.66 -8.60 16.43
CA PRO A 101 -23.81 -7.89 15.89
C PRO A 101 -23.85 -6.43 16.31
N SER A 102 -24.05 -5.54 15.35
CA SER A 102 -24.31 -4.12 15.57
C SER A 102 -25.79 -3.79 15.30
N THR A 103 -26.34 -2.86 16.06
CA THR A 103 -27.71 -2.36 15.95
C THR A 103 -27.72 -0.86 15.67
N GLU A 104 -28.76 -0.35 15.01
CA GLU A 104 -28.87 1.10 14.71
C GLU A 104 -28.86 1.96 15.99
N GLY A 105 -29.40 1.44 17.10
CA GLY A 105 -29.40 2.13 18.40
C GLY A 105 -28.05 2.14 19.12
N ASP A 106 -27.04 1.43 18.63
CA ASP A 106 -25.72 1.40 19.28
C ASP A 106 -25.07 2.77 19.31
N VAL A 107 -25.20 3.56 18.22
CA VAL A 107 -24.61 4.89 18.17
C VAL A 107 -25.22 5.78 19.25
N ASP A 108 -26.54 5.73 19.43
CA ASP A 108 -27.24 6.54 20.44
C ASP A 108 -26.98 6.06 21.87
N LEU A 109 -26.92 4.73 22.08
CA LEU A 109 -26.52 4.15 23.36
C LEU A 109 -25.14 4.65 23.76
N MET A 110 -24.22 4.60 22.81
CA MET A 110 -22.85 4.98 23.06
C MET A 110 -22.73 6.49 23.33
N ARG A 111 -23.53 7.34 22.69
CA ARG A 111 -23.66 8.77 23.03
C ARG A 111 -24.29 9.05 24.40
N SER A 112 -25.22 8.20 24.83
CA SER A 112 -25.92 8.37 26.12
C SER A 112 -25.03 8.13 27.34
N ASN A 113 -23.84 7.54 27.16
CA ASN A 113 -22.91 7.22 28.24
C ASN A 113 -21.48 7.77 27.98
N PRO A 114 -21.31 9.10 27.91
CA PRO A 114 -20.04 9.73 27.53
C PRO A 114 -18.91 9.48 28.53
N THR A 115 -19.23 9.27 29.82
CA THR A 115 -18.25 9.04 30.87
C THR A 115 -17.54 7.70 30.70
N GLU A 116 -18.29 6.62 30.50
CA GLU A 116 -17.73 5.29 30.27
C GLU A 116 -16.96 5.22 28.95
N VAL A 117 -17.50 5.88 27.92
CA VAL A 117 -16.84 6.02 26.61
C VAL A 117 -15.46 6.65 26.75
N LYS A 118 -15.36 7.81 27.42
CA LYS A 118 -14.07 8.51 27.59
C LYS A 118 -13.08 7.71 28.44
N MET A 119 -13.55 6.83 29.32
CA MET A 119 -12.70 6.01 30.18
C MET A 119 -12.01 4.87 29.42
N TYR A 120 -12.69 4.28 28.44
CA TYR A 120 -12.23 3.05 27.79
C TYR A 120 -11.91 3.18 26.29
N LEU A 121 -12.38 4.24 25.63
CA LEU A 121 -12.19 4.51 24.21
C LEU A 121 -11.31 5.73 23.99
N ILE A 122 -10.26 5.56 23.18
CA ILE A 122 -9.41 6.68 22.76
C ILE A 122 -10.08 7.44 21.62
N ALA A 123 -9.95 8.77 21.58
CA ALA A 123 -10.41 9.55 20.44
C ALA A 123 -9.50 9.28 19.23
N TYR A 124 -10.11 9.16 18.05
CA TYR A 124 -9.36 9.14 16.79
C TYR A 124 -8.54 10.45 16.66
N PRO A 125 -7.21 10.38 16.49
CA PRO A 125 -6.36 11.56 16.32
C PRO A 125 -6.63 12.25 14.98
N LYS A 126 -7.33 13.39 15.02
CA LYS A 126 -7.74 14.12 13.82
C LYS A 126 -6.56 14.77 13.10
N GLU A 127 -5.47 15.01 13.81
CA GLU A 127 -4.27 15.68 13.30
C GLU A 127 -3.63 14.92 12.13
N ARG A 128 -3.76 13.59 12.14
CA ARG A 128 -3.19 12.71 11.11
C ARG A 128 -4.22 12.24 10.06
N PHE A 129 -5.48 12.64 10.19
CA PHE A 129 -6.54 12.20 9.27
C PHE A 129 -6.27 12.62 7.82
N ALA A 130 -5.75 13.84 7.60
CA ALA A 130 -5.41 14.31 6.27
C ALA A 130 -4.37 13.41 5.57
N ASN A 131 -3.40 12.87 6.32
CA ASN A 131 -2.42 11.92 5.78
C ASN A 131 -3.10 10.63 5.31
N TRP A 132 -4.04 10.10 6.12
CA TRP A 132 -4.81 8.92 5.73
C TRP A 132 -5.63 9.18 4.48
N VAL A 133 -6.35 10.30 4.42
CA VAL A 133 -7.15 10.70 3.25
C VAL A 133 -6.27 10.78 2.00
N ALA A 134 -5.07 11.35 2.09
CA ALA A 134 -4.14 11.42 0.98
C ALA A 134 -3.70 10.01 0.51
N LEU A 135 -3.30 9.14 1.45
CA LEU A 135 -2.83 7.77 1.17
C LEU A 135 -3.92 6.84 0.63
N SER A 136 -5.16 7.06 1.04
CA SER A 136 -6.32 6.23 0.65
C SER A 136 -7.18 6.85 -0.45
N SER A 137 -6.74 7.96 -1.04
CA SER A 137 -7.56 8.78 -1.95
C SER A 137 -8.09 8.07 -3.20
N HIS A 138 -7.48 6.96 -3.64
CA HIS A 138 -7.99 6.13 -4.73
C HIS A 138 -8.50 4.75 -4.27
N ILE A 139 -8.42 4.43 -2.97
CA ILE A 139 -8.93 3.18 -2.43
C ILE A 139 -10.45 3.33 -2.29
N THR A 140 -11.19 2.47 -2.98
CA THR A 140 -12.66 2.42 -2.94
C THR A 140 -13.14 1.08 -2.43
N LEU A 141 -14.45 0.95 -2.19
CA LEU A 141 -15.03 -0.34 -1.84
C LEU A 141 -14.87 -1.36 -2.97
N ASP A 142 -14.91 -0.93 -4.23
CA ASP A 142 -14.59 -1.78 -5.39
C ASP A 142 -13.13 -2.25 -5.35
N THR A 143 -12.19 -1.36 -5.02
CA THR A 143 -10.77 -1.72 -4.81
C THR A 143 -10.62 -2.81 -3.75
N ILE A 144 -11.26 -2.64 -2.58
CA ILE A 144 -11.20 -3.60 -1.47
C ILE A 144 -11.82 -4.94 -1.89
N ASN A 145 -13.03 -4.93 -2.44
CA ASN A 145 -13.74 -6.14 -2.83
C ASN A 145 -13.00 -6.95 -3.89
N ARG A 146 -12.30 -6.27 -4.80
CA ARG A 146 -11.53 -6.91 -5.87
C ARG A 146 -10.21 -7.49 -5.37
N LEU A 147 -9.53 -6.82 -4.45
CA LEU A 147 -8.14 -7.15 -4.07
C LEU A 147 -8.01 -7.94 -2.77
N GLN A 148 -8.92 -7.76 -1.82
CA GLN A 148 -8.81 -8.41 -0.52
C GLN A 148 -8.94 -9.94 -0.63
N PRO A 149 -8.33 -10.70 0.28
CA PRO A 149 -8.46 -12.15 0.33
C PRO A 149 -9.88 -12.58 0.68
N SER A 150 -10.30 -13.77 0.24
CA SER A 150 -11.65 -14.27 0.55
C SER A 150 -11.86 -14.54 2.05
N GLY A 151 -10.77 -14.83 2.77
CA GLY A 151 -10.72 -14.96 4.24
C GLY A 151 -10.70 -13.62 4.98
N ARG A 152 -10.87 -12.49 4.27
CA ARG A 152 -10.99 -11.11 4.78
C ARG A 152 -9.71 -10.49 5.34
N TYR A 153 -8.90 -11.24 6.08
CA TYR A 153 -7.68 -10.74 6.68
C TYR A 153 -6.51 -10.75 5.70
N ILE A 154 -5.73 -9.68 5.75
CA ILE A 154 -4.47 -9.51 5.01
C ILE A 154 -3.33 -9.76 6.00
N TYR A 155 -2.45 -10.72 5.72
CA TYR A 155 -1.35 -11.08 6.61
C TYR A 155 -0.01 -10.58 6.06
N SER A 156 0.88 -10.15 6.95
CA SER A 156 2.23 -9.72 6.56
C SER A 156 3.12 -10.87 6.10
N CYS A 157 2.77 -12.11 6.46
CA CYS A 157 3.46 -13.32 6.04
C CYS A 157 2.50 -14.32 5.41
N ALA A 158 3.03 -15.11 4.47
CA ALA A 158 2.28 -16.19 3.84
C ALA A 158 1.87 -17.25 4.88
N LEU A 159 0.58 -17.56 4.93
CA LEU A 159 0.07 -18.69 5.70
C LEU A 159 0.04 -19.92 4.80
N PHE A 160 0.57 -21.04 5.28
CA PHE A 160 0.71 -22.26 4.49
C PHE A 160 -0.33 -23.32 4.88
N LEU A 161 -0.81 -24.05 3.89
CA LEU A 161 -1.63 -25.24 4.08
C LEU A 161 -0.84 -26.29 4.85
N SER A 162 -1.25 -26.53 6.10
CA SER A 162 -0.75 -27.64 6.89
C SER A 162 -1.54 -28.90 6.54
N GLU A 163 -0.94 -29.81 5.77
CA GLU A 163 -1.51 -31.13 5.57
C GLU A 163 -1.48 -31.90 6.90
N LYS A 164 -2.63 -32.40 7.34
CA LYS A 164 -2.72 -33.25 8.54
C LYS A 164 -1.85 -34.48 8.33
N SER A 165 -0.72 -34.55 9.03
CA SER A 165 0.16 -35.72 9.03
C SER A 165 0.36 -36.25 10.44
N THR A 166 0.23 -37.56 10.61
CA THR A 166 0.62 -38.22 11.85
C THR A 166 2.14 -38.40 11.90
N SER A 167 2.69 -38.65 13.09
CA SER A 167 4.11 -39.02 13.22
C SER A 167 4.45 -40.28 12.42
N ARG A 168 3.48 -41.19 12.20
CA ARG A 168 3.64 -42.38 11.35
C ARG A 168 3.71 -41.99 9.87
N ASP A 169 2.84 -41.09 9.42
CA ASP A 169 2.85 -40.63 8.03
C ASP A 169 4.18 -39.93 7.72
N ARG A 170 4.63 -39.02 8.60
CA ARG A 170 5.93 -38.34 8.47
C ARG A 170 7.13 -39.28 8.50
N ALA A 171 7.08 -40.34 9.31
CA ALA A 171 8.14 -41.35 9.36
C ALA A 171 8.12 -42.30 8.15
N SER A 172 6.97 -42.46 7.50
CA SER A 172 6.81 -43.27 6.28
C SER A 172 7.14 -42.51 5.00
N LEU A 173 7.16 -41.17 5.04
CA LEU A 173 7.62 -40.37 3.91
C LEU A 173 9.08 -40.72 3.63
N PRO A 174 9.43 -41.08 2.39
CA PRO A 174 10.81 -41.34 2.04
C PRO A 174 11.60 -40.06 2.30
N ILE A 175 12.45 -40.08 3.34
CA ILE A 175 13.40 -39.00 3.60
C ILE A 175 14.27 -38.94 2.34
N PRO A 176 14.30 -37.81 1.62
CA PRO A 176 15.17 -37.65 0.47
C PRO A 176 16.58 -38.09 0.88
N THR A 177 17.21 -38.96 0.10
CA THR A 177 18.46 -39.65 0.49
C THR A 177 19.54 -38.67 0.97
N ARG A 178 19.52 -37.41 0.49
CA ARG A 178 20.40 -36.31 0.92
C ARG A 178 20.13 -35.70 2.31
N LEU A 179 18.95 -35.91 2.92
CA LEU A 179 18.64 -35.48 4.29
C LEU A 179 18.93 -36.58 5.32
N CYS A 180 19.27 -37.79 4.86
CA CYS A 180 19.75 -38.87 5.71
C CYS A 180 21.17 -38.53 6.20
N ARG A 181 21.34 -38.46 7.53
CA ARG A 181 22.62 -38.18 8.21
C ARG A 181 23.77 -39.13 7.82
N SER A 182 23.50 -40.25 7.15
CA SER A 182 24.46 -41.28 6.77
C SER A 182 25.04 -41.13 5.35
N CYS A 183 24.64 -40.11 4.58
CA CYS A 183 25.12 -39.95 3.20
C CYS A 183 26.38 -39.06 3.13
N GLU A 184 27.55 -39.68 3.06
CA GLU A 184 28.87 -39.02 2.89
C GLU A 184 29.11 -38.41 1.49
N GLY A 185 28.07 -38.08 0.72
CA GLY A 185 28.19 -37.75 -0.71
C GLY A 185 27.26 -36.66 -1.22
N ILE A 186 26.91 -35.68 -0.40
CA ILE A 186 26.02 -34.59 -0.83
C ILE A 186 26.85 -33.52 -1.52
N ALA A 187 26.98 -33.62 -2.85
CA ALA A 187 27.39 -32.48 -3.66
C ALA A 187 26.33 -31.37 -3.51
N ALA A 188 26.77 -30.12 -3.33
CA ALA A 188 25.89 -28.98 -3.42
C ALA A 188 25.15 -29.02 -4.77
N PRO A 189 23.84 -28.65 -4.82
CA PRO A 189 23.10 -28.68 -6.08
C PRO A 189 23.83 -27.81 -7.12
N GLU A 190 23.98 -28.35 -8.32
CA GLU A 190 24.70 -27.71 -9.44
C GLU A 190 24.06 -26.37 -9.88
N SER A 191 22.81 -26.11 -9.47
CA SER A 191 22.08 -24.87 -9.72
C SER A 191 20.96 -24.65 -8.69
N LEU A 192 20.48 -23.41 -8.57
CA LEU A 192 19.33 -23.05 -7.74
C LEU A 192 18.05 -23.80 -8.15
N ALA A 193 17.77 -23.93 -9.44
CA ALA A 193 16.58 -24.63 -9.95
C ALA A 193 16.54 -26.10 -9.49
N ARG A 194 17.67 -26.82 -9.56
CA ARG A 194 17.75 -28.18 -9.01
C ARG A 194 17.66 -28.21 -7.49
N GLY A 195 18.06 -27.15 -6.80
CA GLY A 195 17.84 -26.99 -5.37
C GLY A 195 16.37 -26.85 -5.01
N GLU A 196 15.64 -26.02 -5.77
CA GLU A 196 14.21 -25.74 -5.59
C GLU A 196 13.33 -26.96 -5.88
N GLU A 197 13.62 -27.72 -6.95
CA GLU A 197 12.94 -29.00 -7.25
C GLU A 197 13.03 -30.02 -6.11
N GLN A 198 14.02 -29.88 -5.23
CA GLN A 198 14.24 -30.77 -4.09
C GLN A 198 13.63 -30.24 -2.77
N LEU A 199 13.02 -29.04 -2.78
CA LEU A 199 12.31 -28.48 -1.62
C LEU A 199 10.84 -28.94 -1.62
N PRO A 200 10.22 -29.15 -0.44
CA PRO A 200 8.79 -29.39 -0.36
C PRO A 200 8.01 -28.24 -1.01
N THR A 201 7.00 -28.57 -1.82
CA THR A 201 6.10 -27.57 -2.40
C THR A 201 5.22 -26.99 -1.30
N LEU A 202 5.57 -25.82 -0.80
CA LEU A 202 4.76 -25.06 0.15
C LEU A 202 3.60 -24.40 -0.60
N ARG A 203 2.36 -24.76 -0.25
CA ARG A 203 1.15 -24.14 -0.80
C ARG A 203 0.59 -23.15 0.19
N THR A 204 0.33 -21.93 -0.24
CA THR A 204 -0.34 -20.91 0.57
C THR A 204 -1.80 -21.30 0.82
N LEU A 205 -2.40 -20.72 1.86
CA LEU A 205 -3.84 -20.78 2.09
C LEU A 205 -4.53 -19.87 1.07
N PRO A 206 -5.34 -20.40 0.15
CA PRO A 206 -5.98 -19.58 -0.89
C PRO A 206 -6.85 -18.45 -0.32
N GLU A 207 -7.41 -18.68 0.87
CA GLU A 207 -8.24 -17.70 1.57
C GLU A 207 -7.46 -16.46 2.04
N THR A 208 -6.14 -16.53 2.05
CA THR A 208 -5.23 -15.45 2.49
C THR A 208 -4.52 -14.75 1.33
N ASP A 209 -4.65 -15.28 0.12
CA ASP A 209 -3.99 -14.75 -1.06
C ASP A 209 -4.68 -13.46 -1.54
N LEU A 210 -3.89 -12.44 -1.85
CA LEU A 210 -4.39 -11.18 -2.42
C LEU A 210 -4.66 -11.33 -3.92
N HIS A 211 -5.79 -10.81 -4.37
CA HIS A 211 -6.26 -10.96 -5.74
C HIS A 211 -5.72 -9.84 -6.65
N TRP A 212 -4.40 -9.73 -6.75
CA TRP A 212 -3.73 -8.72 -7.58
C TRP A 212 -4.12 -8.80 -9.04
N THR A 213 -4.07 -7.67 -9.75
CA THR A 213 -4.13 -7.70 -11.21
C THR A 213 -2.88 -8.37 -11.76
N GLU A 214 -3.07 -9.44 -12.52
CA GLU A 214 -1.98 -10.20 -13.12
C GLU A 214 -1.28 -9.38 -14.20
N LEU A 215 -0.13 -8.82 -13.86
CA LEU A 215 0.75 -8.20 -14.84
C LEU A 215 1.54 -9.28 -15.58
N PRO A 216 1.69 -9.19 -16.92
CA PRO A 216 2.48 -10.15 -17.67
C PRO A 216 3.97 -10.06 -17.28
N GLN A 217 4.68 -11.18 -17.35
CA GLN A 217 6.12 -11.22 -17.05
C GLN A 217 6.96 -10.45 -18.08
N HIS A 218 6.46 -10.35 -19.32
CA HIS A 218 7.08 -9.62 -20.42
C HIS A 218 6.07 -8.68 -21.08
N PRO A 219 6.51 -7.57 -21.67
CA PRO A 219 5.65 -6.69 -22.45
C PRO A 219 4.88 -7.46 -23.52
N LEU A 220 3.58 -7.17 -23.61
CA LEU A 220 2.69 -7.73 -24.61
C LEU A 220 2.83 -6.98 -25.94
N TYR A 221 2.47 -7.65 -27.02
CA TYR A 221 2.41 -7.10 -28.36
C TYR A 221 1.30 -7.81 -29.17
N PRO A 222 0.77 -7.18 -30.24
CA PRO A 222 -0.22 -7.81 -31.10
C PRO A 222 0.28 -9.11 -31.74
N PRO A 223 -0.58 -10.13 -31.90
CA PRO A 223 -0.21 -11.35 -32.59
C PRO A 223 0.16 -11.07 -34.06
N GLY A 224 1.23 -11.70 -34.54
CA GLY A 224 1.76 -11.47 -35.89
C GLY A 224 2.68 -10.27 -36.04
N SER A 225 3.06 -9.62 -34.93
CA SER A 225 4.04 -8.52 -34.94
C SER A 225 5.40 -8.95 -35.51
N SER A 226 5.99 -8.12 -36.36
CA SER A 226 7.37 -8.31 -36.84
C SER A 226 8.39 -8.11 -35.71
N PRO A 227 9.65 -8.61 -35.84
CA PRO A 227 10.68 -8.39 -34.82
C PRO A 227 10.89 -6.90 -34.47
N ALA A 228 10.83 -6.01 -35.46
CA ALA A 228 10.95 -4.57 -35.25
C ALA A 228 9.77 -4.02 -34.42
N GLN A 229 8.55 -4.48 -34.69
CA GLN A 229 7.36 -4.11 -33.90
C GLN A 229 7.44 -4.66 -32.47
N ILE A 230 7.90 -5.89 -32.29
CA ILE A 230 8.12 -6.47 -30.95
C ILE A 230 9.12 -5.62 -30.17
N SER A 231 10.24 -5.23 -30.76
CA SER A 231 11.19 -4.31 -30.12
C SER A 231 10.54 -2.98 -29.75
N GLN A 232 9.68 -2.43 -30.62
CA GLN A 232 8.94 -1.20 -30.33
C GLN A 232 8.00 -1.35 -29.11
N TYR A 233 7.22 -2.43 -29.02
CA TYR A 233 6.34 -2.69 -27.87
C TYR A 233 7.08 -3.04 -26.58
N ASN A 234 8.33 -3.48 -26.66
CA ASN A 234 9.19 -3.65 -25.48
C ASN A 234 9.78 -2.31 -24.99
N MET A 235 10.06 -1.38 -25.90
CA MET A 235 10.54 -0.03 -25.56
C MET A 235 9.41 0.85 -25.00
N ASP A 236 8.22 0.74 -25.57
CA ASP A 236 7.01 1.42 -25.13
C ASP A 236 5.90 0.41 -24.80
N GLN A 237 5.62 0.28 -23.50
CA GLN A 237 4.69 -0.69 -22.95
C GLN A 237 3.22 -0.22 -23.02
N THR A 238 2.91 0.86 -23.73
CA THR A 238 1.54 1.41 -23.88
C THR A 238 0.53 0.34 -24.32
N TYR A 239 0.93 -0.59 -25.20
CA TYR A 239 0.06 -1.72 -25.59
C TYR A 239 -0.26 -2.64 -24.40
N THR A 240 0.73 -2.93 -23.56
CA THR A 240 0.54 -3.73 -22.35
C THR A 240 -0.39 -3.02 -21.37
N LEU A 241 -0.17 -1.71 -21.14
CA LEU A 241 -1.04 -0.90 -20.28
C LEU A 241 -2.49 -0.91 -20.78
N ASN A 242 -2.70 -0.74 -22.08
CA ASN A 242 -4.04 -0.80 -22.68
C ASN A 242 -4.71 -2.16 -22.48
N HIS A 243 -3.95 -3.26 -22.55
CA HIS A 243 -4.47 -4.60 -22.26
C HIS A 243 -4.90 -4.71 -20.78
N ILE A 244 -4.07 -4.28 -19.84
CA ILE A 244 -4.40 -4.29 -18.40
C ILE A 244 -5.64 -3.45 -18.11
N ILE A 245 -5.72 -2.22 -18.64
CA ILE A 245 -6.90 -1.36 -18.49
C ILE A 245 -8.14 -2.05 -19.06
N SER A 246 -8.04 -2.75 -20.19
CA SER A 246 -9.18 -3.48 -20.76
C SER A 246 -9.68 -4.63 -19.87
N GLN A 247 -8.78 -5.28 -19.11
CA GLN A 247 -9.15 -6.33 -18.15
C GLN A 247 -9.85 -5.77 -16.91
N LEU A 248 -9.54 -4.53 -16.54
CA LEU A 248 -10.14 -3.82 -15.41
C LEU A 248 -11.49 -3.17 -15.73
N GLN A 249 -11.96 -3.28 -16.97
CA GLN A 249 -13.22 -2.71 -17.43
C GLN A 249 -14.37 -3.69 -17.18
N TYR A 250 -15.42 -3.27 -16.47
CA TYR A 250 -16.64 -4.10 -16.37
C TYR A 250 -17.56 -3.88 -17.59
N PRO A 251 -18.33 -4.91 -17.99
CA PRO A 251 -19.30 -4.79 -19.07
C PRO A 251 -20.37 -3.72 -18.78
N GLY A 252 -20.59 -2.80 -19.73
CA GLY A 252 -21.66 -1.79 -19.65
C GLY A 252 -21.30 -0.52 -18.89
N GLU A 253 -20.09 -0.43 -18.32
CA GLU A 253 -19.59 0.81 -17.75
C GLU A 253 -19.22 1.81 -18.86
N GLN A 254 -19.78 3.01 -18.76
CA GLN A 254 -19.40 4.14 -19.59
C GLN A 254 -18.69 5.18 -18.73
N SER A 255 -17.79 5.95 -19.35
CA SER A 255 -17.20 7.11 -18.68
C SER A 255 -18.32 8.10 -18.31
N SER A 256 -18.51 8.33 -17.02
CA SER A 256 -19.54 9.23 -16.48
C SER A 256 -19.25 10.71 -16.78
N SER A 257 -17.99 11.05 -17.05
CA SER A 257 -17.56 12.39 -17.46
C SER A 257 -16.42 12.33 -18.46
N THR A 258 -16.44 13.25 -19.42
CA THR A 258 -15.30 13.51 -20.30
C THR A 258 -14.17 14.25 -19.60
N SER A 259 -14.25 14.59 -18.31
CA SER A 259 -13.18 15.22 -17.51
C SER A 259 -12.51 14.26 -16.51
N ALA A 260 -13.13 13.12 -16.24
CA ALA A 260 -12.72 12.20 -15.20
C ALA A 260 -11.81 11.06 -15.71
N LEU A 261 -11.21 10.33 -14.78
CA LEU A 261 -10.62 9.02 -15.05
C LEU A 261 -11.71 8.05 -15.53
N THR A 262 -11.35 7.15 -16.44
CA THR A 262 -12.24 6.02 -16.72
C THR A 262 -12.34 5.08 -15.51
N PRO A 263 -13.44 4.32 -15.33
CA PRO A 263 -13.56 3.38 -14.21
C PRO A 263 -12.39 2.39 -14.11
N ALA A 264 -11.92 1.88 -15.25
CA ALA A 264 -10.76 0.98 -15.30
C ALA A 264 -9.44 1.67 -14.88
N GLU A 265 -9.22 2.92 -15.28
CA GLU A 265 -8.07 3.72 -14.83
C GLU A 265 -8.16 4.03 -13.33
N ALA A 266 -9.34 4.32 -12.81
CA ALA A 266 -9.58 4.52 -11.39
C ALA A 266 -9.28 3.23 -10.58
N ARG A 267 -9.64 2.05 -11.09
CA ARG A 267 -9.27 0.76 -10.48
C ARG A 267 -7.77 0.51 -10.48
N LEU A 268 -7.09 0.86 -11.56
CA LEU A 268 -5.63 0.74 -11.68
C LEU A 268 -4.94 1.60 -10.60
N LEU A 269 -5.35 2.86 -10.45
CA LEU A 269 -4.82 3.73 -9.39
C LEU A 269 -5.26 3.30 -7.99
N GLY A 270 -6.47 2.76 -7.85
CA GLY A 270 -6.92 2.19 -6.58
C GLY A 270 -6.06 1.03 -6.12
N GLU A 271 -5.68 0.13 -7.03
CA GLU A 271 -4.73 -0.94 -6.75
C GLU A 271 -3.32 -0.40 -6.46
N PHE A 272 -2.89 0.63 -7.19
CA PHE A 272 -1.63 1.31 -6.91
C PHE A 272 -1.55 1.84 -5.47
N HIS A 273 -2.61 2.49 -4.98
CA HIS A 273 -2.69 2.98 -3.59
C HIS A 273 -2.82 1.85 -2.59
N PHE A 274 -3.71 0.89 -2.85
CA PHE A 274 -3.92 -0.27 -1.98
C PHE A 274 -2.62 -1.03 -1.77
N ALA A 275 -1.87 -1.32 -2.84
CA ALA A 275 -0.59 -2.02 -2.78
C ALA A 275 0.44 -1.28 -1.90
N PHE A 276 0.50 0.05 -2.01
CA PHE A 276 1.36 0.86 -1.16
C PHE A 276 0.91 0.88 0.30
N VAL A 277 -0.39 1.01 0.57
CA VAL A 277 -0.97 1.06 1.92
C VAL A 277 -0.79 -0.26 2.66
N VAL A 278 -1.08 -1.41 2.04
CA VAL A 278 -0.90 -2.72 2.69
C VAL A 278 0.57 -3.07 2.85
N PHE A 279 1.45 -2.57 1.99
CA PHE A 279 2.89 -2.65 2.22
C PHE A 279 3.31 -1.80 3.43
N LEU A 280 2.95 -0.52 3.44
CA LEU A 280 3.41 0.45 4.42
C LEU A 280 2.89 0.14 5.83
N PHE A 281 1.58 -0.10 5.97
CA PHE A 281 0.94 -0.33 7.26
C PHE A 281 0.65 -1.79 7.53
N GLY A 282 0.42 -2.60 6.51
CA GLY A 282 0.20 -4.04 6.68
C GLY A 282 1.48 -4.87 6.74
N GLU A 283 2.65 -4.27 6.44
CA GLU A 283 3.93 -4.98 6.32
C GLU A 283 3.89 -6.10 5.26
N VAL A 284 3.01 -5.98 4.27
CA VAL A 284 2.79 -6.99 3.22
C VAL A 284 3.76 -6.76 2.07
N MET A 285 4.77 -7.63 1.95
CA MET A 285 5.81 -7.49 0.93
C MET A 285 5.27 -7.62 -0.51
N GLU A 286 4.21 -8.39 -0.72
CA GLU A 286 3.57 -8.49 -2.04
C GLU A 286 3.04 -7.15 -2.54
N GLY A 287 2.52 -6.31 -1.64
CA GLY A 287 2.07 -4.96 -1.97
C GLY A 287 3.22 -4.11 -2.52
N TRP A 288 4.43 -4.26 -1.99
CA TRP A 288 5.62 -3.60 -2.52
C TRP A 288 5.95 -4.07 -3.94
N TYR A 289 5.94 -5.38 -4.18
CA TYR A 289 6.20 -5.92 -5.51
C TYR A 289 5.16 -5.46 -6.52
N GLN A 290 3.88 -5.50 -6.17
CA GLN A 290 2.83 -5.07 -7.08
C GLN A 290 2.90 -3.56 -7.37
N TRP A 291 3.10 -2.73 -6.34
CA TRP A 291 3.30 -1.29 -6.51
C TRP A 291 4.45 -0.98 -7.49
N ARG A 292 5.59 -1.66 -7.32
CA ARG A 292 6.75 -1.49 -8.22
C ARG A 292 6.45 -1.90 -9.65
N ARG A 293 5.78 -3.04 -9.85
CA ARG A 293 5.44 -3.53 -11.19
C ARG A 293 4.47 -2.61 -11.91
N LEU A 294 3.44 -2.12 -11.22
CA LEU A 294 2.52 -1.11 -11.74
C LEU A 294 3.24 0.20 -12.06
N PHE A 295 4.10 0.67 -11.15
CA PHE A 295 4.85 1.91 -11.38
C PHE A 295 5.78 1.78 -12.59
N SER A 296 6.51 0.67 -12.68
CA SER A 296 7.37 0.39 -13.83
C SER A 296 6.59 0.35 -15.13
N LEU A 297 5.43 -0.32 -15.18
CA LEU A 297 4.59 -0.34 -16.37
C LEU A 297 4.23 1.08 -16.81
N LEU A 298 3.70 1.90 -15.90
CA LEU A 298 3.30 3.29 -16.18
C LEU A 298 4.49 4.16 -16.64
N ALA A 299 5.66 4.01 -16.00
CA ALA A 299 6.87 4.73 -16.38
C ALA A 299 7.50 4.24 -17.71
N ASN A 300 7.12 3.05 -18.20
CA ASN A 300 7.56 2.51 -19.49
C ASN A 300 6.59 2.77 -20.64
N CYS A 301 5.52 3.55 -20.44
CA CYS A 301 4.58 3.90 -21.50
C CYS A 301 4.78 5.36 -21.93
N GLU A 302 5.53 5.58 -23.01
CA GLU A 302 5.82 6.93 -23.52
C GLU A 302 4.59 7.53 -24.22
N ARG A 303 3.99 6.79 -25.15
CA ARG A 303 2.78 7.23 -25.86
C ARG A 303 1.59 7.44 -24.94
N ALA A 304 1.45 6.59 -23.92
CA ALA A 304 0.34 6.69 -22.97
C ALA A 304 0.31 8.02 -22.21
N VAL A 305 1.44 8.73 -22.07
CA VAL A 305 1.47 10.05 -21.43
C VAL A 305 0.54 11.02 -22.15
N VAL A 306 0.57 11.03 -23.49
CA VAL A 306 -0.26 11.90 -24.33
C VAL A 306 -1.65 11.28 -24.53
N GLU A 307 -1.73 9.96 -24.75
CA GLU A 307 -3.01 9.27 -24.97
C GLU A 307 -3.90 9.24 -23.71
N ARG A 308 -3.32 9.36 -22.51
CA ARG A 308 -4.00 9.23 -21.21
C ARG A 308 -3.57 10.30 -20.20
N LEU A 309 -3.54 11.56 -20.62
CA LEU A 309 -3.06 12.71 -19.81
C LEU A 309 -3.63 12.75 -18.38
N ARG A 310 -4.91 12.41 -18.21
CA ARG A 310 -5.57 12.40 -16.90
C ARG A 310 -5.05 11.33 -15.96
N LEU A 311 -4.83 10.13 -16.49
CA LEU A 311 -4.22 9.03 -15.72
C LEU A 311 -2.84 9.46 -15.22
N TYR A 312 -2.03 10.09 -16.06
CA TYR A 312 -0.70 10.55 -15.68
C TYR A 312 -0.74 11.72 -14.70
N LYS A 313 -1.70 12.65 -14.84
CA LYS A 313 -1.93 13.72 -13.88
C LYS A 313 -2.28 13.15 -12.50
N ALA A 314 -3.25 12.24 -12.44
CA ALA A 314 -3.65 11.55 -11.22
C ALA A 314 -2.51 10.67 -10.65
N LEU A 315 -1.67 10.06 -11.50
CA LEU A 315 -0.48 9.32 -11.08
C LEU A 315 0.55 10.24 -10.40
N ILE A 316 0.82 11.43 -10.95
CA ILE A 316 1.76 12.38 -10.36
C ILE A 316 1.25 12.85 -8.99
N THR A 317 -0.04 13.16 -8.88
CA THR A 317 -0.67 13.51 -7.60
C THR A 317 -0.67 12.33 -6.62
N SER A 318 -0.89 11.11 -7.11
CA SER A 318 -0.76 9.88 -6.33
C SER A 318 0.65 9.71 -5.77
N LEU A 319 1.68 9.85 -6.61
CA LEU A 319 3.08 9.74 -6.19
C LEU A 319 3.45 10.80 -5.16
N TYR A 320 2.95 12.04 -5.32
CA TYR A 320 3.10 13.08 -4.30
C TYR A 320 2.49 12.61 -2.97
N ARG A 321 1.21 12.22 -2.96
CA ARG A 321 0.50 11.80 -1.73
C ARG A 321 1.16 10.60 -1.03
N LEU A 322 1.58 9.59 -1.80
CA LEU A 322 2.20 8.37 -1.28
C LEU A 322 3.63 8.60 -0.78
N LEU A 323 4.47 9.30 -1.54
CA LEU A 323 5.89 9.48 -1.22
C LEU A 323 6.14 10.67 -0.28
N MET A 324 5.24 11.65 -0.24
CA MET A 324 5.30 12.76 0.71
C MET A 324 4.58 12.47 2.04
N TYR A 325 4.12 11.25 2.26
CA TYR A 325 3.71 10.82 3.60
C TYR A 325 4.91 10.80 4.54
N SER A 326 4.91 11.63 5.59
CA SER A 326 5.84 11.52 6.71
C SER A 326 5.11 11.05 7.96
N ALA A 327 5.68 10.06 8.63
CA ALA A 327 5.32 9.75 10.01
C ALA A 327 5.84 10.90 10.89
N SER A 328 5.09 11.99 11.00
CA SER A 328 5.46 13.12 11.85
C SER A 328 5.42 12.70 13.32
N GLY A 329 6.60 12.48 13.89
CA GLY A 329 6.80 12.17 15.31
C GLY A 329 7.79 11.05 15.56
N GLU A 330 9.04 11.19 15.12
CA GLU A 330 10.16 10.42 15.67
C GLU A 330 10.36 10.83 17.15
N VAL A 331 9.58 10.22 18.05
CA VAL A 331 10.07 9.97 19.40
C VAL A 331 10.96 8.75 19.28
N THR A 332 12.26 9.01 19.28
CA THR A 332 13.33 8.03 19.41
C THR A 332 13.02 7.07 20.57
N GLY A 333 12.55 5.86 20.27
CA GLY A 333 12.21 4.88 21.30
C GLY A 333 11.42 3.63 20.84
N SER A 334 10.86 3.60 19.63
CA SER A 334 10.26 2.39 19.07
C SER A 334 11.31 1.58 18.30
N ASN A 335 11.76 0.46 18.87
CA ASN A 335 12.59 -0.55 18.18
C ASN A 335 11.79 -1.40 17.16
N GLY A 336 10.75 -0.85 16.53
CA GLY A 336 9.85 -1.61 15.65
C GLY A 336 9.64 -0.94 14.30
N ALA A 337 10.24 -1.53 13.26
CA ALA A 337 9.68 -1.76 11.91
C ALA A 337 8.91 -0.64 11.16
N ASP A 338 9.03 0.64 11.49
CA ASP A 338 8.43 1.69 10.65
C ASP A 338 9.15 1.74 9.29
N VAL A 339 8.41 1.41 8.22
CA VAL A 339 8.88 1.51 6.85
C VAL A 339 9.08 3.00 6.52
N ASN A 340 10.31 3.47 6.72
CA ASN A 340 10.65 4.85 6.41
C ASN A 340 10.72 5.02 4.88
N VAL A 341 9.75 5.75 4.32
CA VAL A 341 9.65 6.07 2.88
C VAL A 341 10.95 6.66 2.33
N ALA A 342 11.75 7.36 3.15
CA ALA A 342 13.08 7.86 2.73
C ALA A 342 14.02 6.74 2.31
N ARG A 343 13.94 5.58 2.98
CA ARG A 343 14.79 4.43 2.64
C ARG A 343 14.45 3.84 1.28
N LEU A 344 13.25 4.07 0.75
CA LEU A 344 12.90 3.65 -0.62
C LEU A 344 13.68 4.43 -1.69
N LEU A 345 14.08 5.67 -1.40
CA LEU A 345 14.87 6.52 -2.29
C LEU A 345 16.38 6.34 -2.11
N HIS A 346 16.84 5.99 -0.90
CA HIS A 346 18.24 5.72 -0.59
C HIS A 346 18.64 4.24 -0.67
N ALA A 347 17.72 3.34 -1.00
CA ALA A 347 18.00 1.92 -1.21
C ALA A 347 19.10 1.76 -2.28
N GLY A 348 20.29 1.31 -1.86
CA GLY A 348 21.50 1.26 -2.67
C GLY A 348 22.75 1.95 -2.09
N GLU A 349 22.62 2.83 -1.08
CA GLU A 349 23.78 3.54 -0.48
C GLU A 349 24.27 2.94 0.86
N GLU A 350 23.44 2.16 1.57
CA GLU A 350 23.77 1.63 2.90
C GLU A 350 24.44 0.23 2.82
N LYS A 351 25.73 0.14 3.18
CA LYS A 351 26.48 -1.13 3.19
C LYS A 351 26.29 -1.99 4.45
N GLU A 352 25.77 -1.46 5.55
CA GLU A 352 25.75 -2.20 6.82
C GLU A 352 24.53 -1.80 7.67
N GLY A 353 23.45 -2.57 7.58
CA GLY A 353 22.31 -2.42 8.48
C GLY A 353 21.57 -3.75 8.66
N ARG A 354 21.63 -4.34 9.87
CA ARG A 354 20.78 -5.49 10.22
C ARG A 354 19.37 -4.98 10.56
N GLY A 355 18.40 -5.27 9.69
CA GLY A 355 16.98 -4.93 9.83
C GLY A 355 16.22 -5.18 8.51
N PHE A 356 14.91 -4.90 8.48
CA PHE A 356 14.03 -5.01 7.29
C PHE A 356 14.63 -4.37 6.02
N ALA A 357 15.49 -3.37 6.19
CA ALA A 357 16.20 -2.66 5.14
C ALA A 357 17.30 -3.46 4.40
N ALA A 358 17.88 -4.51 5.02
CA ALA A 358 18.87 -5.36 4.36
C ALA A 358 18.28 -6.05 3.12
N HIS A 359 16.99 -6.42 3.16
CA HIS A 359 16.30 -7.07 2.04
C HIS A 359 16.16 -6.18 0.81
N PHE A 360 16.10 -4.86 0.97
CA PHE A 360 16.04 -3.93 -0.16
C PHE A 360 17.43 -3.74 -0.81
N ASN A 361 18.51 -3.85 -0.03
CA ASN A 361 19.88 -3.77 -0.52
C ASN A 361 20.37 -5.10 -1.14
N GLU A 362 20.01 -6.27 -0.59
CA GLU A 362 20.34 -7.58 -1.19
C GLU A 362 19.77 -7.75 -2.61
N TRP A 363 18.55 -7.25 -2.86
CA TRP A 363 17.97 -7.23 -4.20
C TRP A 363 18.81 -6.39 -5.17
N HIS A 364 19.32 -5.25 -4.69
CA HIS A 364 20.19 -4.34 -5.43
C HIS A 364 21.53 -4.97 -5.79
N GLU A 365 22.16 -5.63 -4.82
CA GLU A 365 23.45 -6.30 -4.98
C GLU A 365 23.38 -7.46 -5.98
N CYS A 366 22.24 -8.15 -6.11
CA CYS A 366 22.06 -9.20 -7.11
C CYS A 366 22.06 -8.70 -8.57
N HIS A 367 21.85 -7.39 -8.82
CA HIS A 367 21.56 -6.91 -10.19
C HIS A 367 22.44 -5.76 -10.71
N ASN A 368 23.43 -5.24 -9.96
CA ASN A 368 24.33 -4.15 -10.41
C ASN A 368 23.60 -2.96 -11.12
N GLY A 369 22.33 -2.73 -10.76
CA GLY A 369 21.43 -1.78 -11.41
C GLY A 369 21.22 -0.49 -10.59
N PRO A 370 20.72 0.59 -11.20
CA PRO A 370 20.41 1.84 -10.51
C PRO A 370 19.23 1.65 -9.54
N ALA A 371 19.21 2.43 -8.46
CA ALA A 371 18.13 2.45 -7.45
C ALA A 371 16.74 2.46 -8.13
N PHE A 372 15.87 1.48 -7.78
CA PHE A 372 14.58 1.30 -8.45
C PHE A 372 13.78 2.60 -8.56
N LEU A 373 13.61 3.31 -7.44
CA LEU A 373 12.72 4.46 -7.35
C LEU A 373 13.29 5.67 -8.09
N PRO A 374 14.56 6.11 -7.86
CA PRO A 374 15.18 7.17 -8.67
C PRO A 374 15.19 6.86 -10.17
N HIS A 375 15.48 5.61 -10.57
CA HIS A 375 15.48 5.19 -11.97
C HIS A 375 14.07 5.32 -12.60
N THR A 376 13.06 4.76 -11.94
CA THR A 376 11.68 4.77 -12.44
C THR A 376 11.10 6.19 -12.49
N MET A 377 11.39 7.01 -11.47
CA MET A 377 11.01 8.43 -11.45
C MET A 377 11.67 9.21 -12.60
N THR A 378 12.98 9.03 -12.81
CA THR A 378 13.71 9.67 -13.91
C THR A 378 13.07 9.36 -15.25
N ARG A 379 12.70 8.09 -15.46
CA ARG A 379 12.05 7.65 -16.70
C ARG A 379 10.67 8.28 -16.86
N LEU A 380 9.82 8.23 -15.83
CA LEU A 380 8.49 8.85 -15.87
C LEU A 380 8.58 10.35 -16.20
N LEU A 381 9.41 11.09 -15.45
CA LEU A 381 9.58 12.53 -15.64
C LEU A 381 10.16 12.86 -17.02
N GLY A 382 11.08 12.03 -17.52
CA GLY A 382 11.63 12.14 -18.87
C GLY A 382 10.58 11.97 -19.95
N ASN A 383 9.72 10.95 -19.85
CA ASN A 383 8.64 10.73 -20.81
C ASN A 383 7.63 11.89 -20.81
N ILE A 384 7.32 12.47 -19.64
CA ILE A 384 6.43 13.64 -19.53
C ILE A 384 7.07 14.87 -20.20
N ALA A 385 8.37 15.09 -20.00
CA ALA A 385 9.08 16.18 -20.65
C ALA A 385 9.13 16.02 -22.19
N GLU A 386 9.32 14.79 -22.69
CA GLU A 386 9.32 14.51 -24.13
C GLU A 386 7.92 14.66 -24.74
N ALA A 387 6.88 14.20 -24.03
CA ALA A 387 5.49 14.40 -24.41
C ALA A 387 5.16 15.90 -24.54
N ALA A 388 5.62 16.74 -23.61
CA ALA A 388 5.42 18.18 -23.68
C ALA A 388 6.14 18.81 -24.88
N ALA A 389 7.33 18.31 -25.24
CA ALA A 389 8.09 18.81 -26.38
C ALA A 389 7.47 18.42 -27.74
N THR A 390 6.69 17.34 -27.79
CA THR A 390 6.13 16.75 -29.02
C THR A 390 4.60 16.85 -29.10
N ALA A 391 3.96 17.47 -28.11
CA ALA A 391 2.51 17.53 -27.99
C ALA A 391 1.84 18.22 -29.20
N PRO A 392 0.71 17.70 -29.70
CA PRO A 392 -0.06 18.34 -30.75
C PRO A 392 -0.75 19.62 -30.23
N ALA A 393 -0.99 20.58 -31.12
CA ALA A 393 -1.44 21.94 -30.77
C ALA A 393 -2.75 21.99 -29.95
N ASP A 394 -3.60 21.00 -30.07
CA ASP A 394 -4.86 20.86 -29.34
C ASP A 394 -4.70 20.37 -27.89
N GLN A 395 -3.54 19.79 -27.54
CA GLN A 395 -3.27 19.24 -26.22
C GLN A 395 -2.14 19.94 -25.46
N ILE A 396 -1.39 20.86 -26.09
CA ILE A 396 -0.23 21.55 -25.50
C ILE A 396 -0.51 22.02 -24.07
N GLN A 397 -1.61 22.75 -23.84
CA GLN A 397 -1.91 23.31 -22.53
C GLN A 397 -2.10 22.24 -21.44
N LEU A 398 -2.70 21.09 -21.77
CA LEU A 398 -2.90 19.98 -20.82
C LEU A 398 -1.58 19.27 -20.53
N VAL A 399 -0.72 19.10 -21.54
CA VAL A 399 0.60 18.48 -21.34
C VAL A 399 1.54 19.41 -20.57
N GLU A 400 1.44 20.73 -20.76
CA GLU A 400 2.17 21.73 -19.98
C GLU A 400 1.74 21.74 -18.51
N ASP A 401 0.44 21.62 -18.20
CA ASP A 401 -0.05 21.44 -16.83
C ASP A 401 0.52 20.17 -16.19
N LEU A 402 0.51 19.05 -16.92
CA LEU A 402 1.10 17.80 -16.46
C LEU A 402 2.61 17.94 -16.20
N LEU A 403 3.34 18.60 -17.10
CA LEU A 403 4.77 18.86 -16.95
C LEU A 403 5.06 19.71 -15.71
N SER A 404 4.29 20.78 -15.49
CA SER A 404 4.42 21.65 -14.31
C SER A 404 4.23 20.86 -13.02
N ARG A 405 3.21 19.99 -12.96
CA ARG A 405 2.95 19.11 -11.81
C ARG A 405 4.08 18.11 -11.58
N ALA A 406 4.57 17.49 -12.65
CA ALA A 406 5.68 16.54 -12.60
C ALA A 406 6.97 17.22 -12.09
N GLU A 407 7.21 18.46 -12.49
CA GLU A 407 8.31 19.29 -12.01
C GLU A 407 8.15 19.67 -10.53
N GLY A 408 6.95 20.04 -10.11
CA GLY A 408 6.62 20.26 -8.69
C GLY A 408 6.92 19.02 -7.84
N LEU A 409 6.46 17.83 -8.27
CA LEU A 409 6.77 16.57 -7.60
C LEU A 409 8.29 16.33 -7.52
N ARG A 410 9.02 16.55 -8.62
CA ARG A 410 10.49 16.39 -8.64
C ARG A 410 11.13 17.26 -7.55
N VAL A 411 10.79 18.55 -7.50
CA VAL A 411 11.35 19.49 -6.51
C VAL A 411 11.01 19.06 -5.09
N CYS A 412 9.77 18.62 -4.83
CA CYS A 412 9.35 18.09 -3.52
C CYS A 412 10.22 16.91 -3.08
N LEU A 413 10.41 15.93 -3.96
CA LEU A 413 11.19 14.73 -3.66
C LEU A 413 12.68 15.05 -3.49
N GLU A 414 13.27 15.84 -4.39
CA GLU A 414 14.68 16.26 -4.29
C GLU A 414 14.95 16.99 -2.96
N ARG A 415 14.07 17.91 -2.55
CA ARG A 415 14.19 18.63 -1.28
C ARG A 415 14.02 17.72 -0.08
N ARG A 416 12.96 16.90 -0.07
CA ARG A 416 12.61 16.07 1.08
C ARG A 416 13.67 15.01 1.39
N PHE A 417 14.17 14.38 0.34
CA PHE A 417 15.08 13.24 0.47
C PHE A 417 16.53 13.61 0.21
N ASN A 418 16.81 14.89 -0.06
CA ASN A 418 18.16 15.39 -0.34
C ASN A 418 18.85 14.58 -1.47
N VAL A 419 18.10 14.27 -2.52
CA VAL A 419 18.56 13.55 -3.71
C VAL A 419 18.46 14.44 -4.94
N ARG A 420 19.14 14.04 -6.03
CA ARG A 420 18.97 14.69 -7.35
C ARG A 420 18.38 13.68 -8.33
N LEU A 421 17.22 14.00 -8.89
CA LEU A 421 16.59 13.18 -9.92
C LEU A 421 17.07 13.68 -11.30
N PRO A 422 17.80 12.85 -12.06
CA PRO A 422 18.27 13.24 -13.39
C PRO A 422 17.09 13.46 -14.36
N GLY A 423 17.29 14.30 -15.39
CA GLY A 423 16.29 14.57 -16.42
C GLY A 423 16.41 15.95 -17.06
N ARG A 424 15.78 16.13 -18.23
CA ARG A 424 15.62 17.45 -18.86
C ARG A 424 14.78 18.34 -17.93
N ARG A 425 15.28 19.53 -17.62
CA ARG A 425 14.54 20.55 -16.86
C ARG A 425 13.84 21.48 -17.84
N HIS A 426 12.61 21.86 -17.55
CA HIS A 426 11.93 22.87 -18.34
C HIS A 426 12.65 24.23 -18.20
N SER A 427 12.99 24.87 -19.33
CA SER A 427 13.87 26.07 -19.35
C SER A 427 13.25 27.30 -18.69
N ALA A 428 11.92 27.39 -18.61
CA ALA A 428 11.24 28.51 -17.95
C ALA A 428 11.36 28.49 -16.41
N LEU A 429 11.86 27.40 -15.82
CA LEU A 429 12.03 27.24 -14.37
C LEU A 429 13.45 27.49 -13.86
N VAL A 430 14.34 27.91 -14.75
CA VAL A 430 15.75 28.19 -14.42
C VAL A 430 15.90 29.55 -13.71
N ASP A 431 14.92 30.46 -13.82
CA ASP A 431 15.04 31.86 -13.39
C ASP A 431 14.04 32.31 -12.28
N GLY A 432 13.29 31.37 -11.72
CA GLY A 432 12.31 31.65 -10.64
C GLY A 432 11.57 30.37 -10.29
N GLY A 433 12.03 29.67 -9.25
CA GLY A 433 11.58 28.32 -8.94
C GLY A 433 10.11 28.27 -8.55
N LEU A 434 9.31 27.43 -9.23
CA LEU A 434 8.03 26.94 -8.73
C LEU A 434 8.25 26.44 -7.30
N LEU A 435 7.62 27.11 -6.33
CA LEU A 435 7.52 26.56 -5.00
C LEU A 435 6.56 25.36 -5.09
N ALA A 436 6.90 24.26 -4.43
CA ALA A 436 6.01 23.12 -4.22
C ALA A 436 4.58 23.52 -3.76
N GLU A 437 4.47 24.70 -3.15
CA GLU A 437 3.27 25.37 -2.63
C GLU A 437 2.38 26.00 -3.72
N GLU A 438 2.85 26.14 -4.97
CA GLU A 438 2.06 26.68 -6.10
C GLU A 438 1.31 25.60 -6.89
N VAL A 439 1.64 24.31 -6.68
CA VAL A 439 0.92 23.19 -7.31
C VAL A 439 -0.25 22.78 -6.41
N ASP A 440 -1.46 22.92 -6.94
CA ASP A 440 -2.67 22.46 -6.26
C ASP A 440 -2.81 20.94 -6.37
N TRP A 441 -2.47 20.25 -5.27
CA TRP A 441 -2.54 18.79 -5.11
C TRP A 441 -3.91 18.28 -4.66
N ASP A 442 -4.82 19.18 -4.28
CA ASP A 442 -6.09 18.85 -3.63
C ASP A 442 -7.28 18.89 -4.60
N THR A 443 -7.18 19.58 -5.75
CA THR A 443 -8.27 19.68 -6.74
C THR A 443 -8.34 18.58 -7.79
N ASP A 444 -7.32 17.72 -7.89
CA ASP A 444 -7.39 16.58 -8.79
C ASP A 444 -8.37 15.56 -8.24
N GLU A 445 -9.35 15.14 -9.06
CA GLU A 445 -10.41 14.17 -8.74
C GLU A 445 -9.84 12.90 -8.06
N ALA A 446 -9.59 12.98 -6.76
CA ALA A 446 -9.81 11.85 -5.90
C ALA A 446 -11.31 11.63 -5.91
N PRO A 447 -11.81 10.38 -5.93
CA PRO A 447 -13.09 10.13 -5.31
C PRO A 447 -13.00 10.70 -3.90
N VAL A 448 -13.55 11.90 -3.71
CA VAL A 448 -14.06 12.38 -2.43
C VAL A 448 -14.73 11.15 -1.85
N ILE A 449 -14.32 10.73 -0.65
CA ILE A 449 -14.99 9.68 0.12
C ILE A 449 -16.47 9.90 -0.11
N VAL A 450 -17.07 9.07 -0.98
CA VAL A 450 -18.40 9.36 -1.54
C VAL A 450 -19.35 9.11 -0.39
N CYS A 451 -19.61 10.17 0.36
CA CYS A 451 -20.86 10.33 1.06
C CYS A 451 -21.86 10.63 -0.05
N ASP A 452 -22.55 9.58 -0.52
CA ASP A 452 -23.82 9.80 -1.20
C ASP A 452 -24.77 10.59 -0.30
#